data_AF-A0A3E5GMD1-F1
#
_entry.id   AF-A0A3E5GMD1-F1
#
_cell.length_a   1.000
_cell.length_b   1.000
_cell.length_c   1.000
_cell.angle_alpha   90.00
_cell.angle_beta   90.00
_cell.angle_gamma   90.00
#
_symmetry.space_group_name_H-M   'P 1'
#
loop_
_entity.id
_entity.type
_entity.pdbx_description
1 polymer ?
#
loop_
_entity_poly.entity_id
_entity_poly.type
_entity_poly.pdbx_seq_one_letter_code
_entity_poly.pdbx_strand_id
1 'polypeptide(L)'
;MQNQLSKTDRLSNQDIRKRVNVKKTIIGVLILLIGLSHLPEAVLLNIDEISSGNILYLITCILICAIGIYQLKFRSKEMKYLPTKSVVKEKNYSFNLKYMESLKEMIESGNFSNSFNIKKEKGGNLRLDVLMSADKKFAAVRLLQFIPYSYIPVIDMQYLRNDKIIALENFLEHYK
;
A
#
# COMPACT_ATOMS: atom_id res chain seq x y z
N MET A 1 33.48 8.91 8.97
CA MET A 1 32.36 9.43 8.15
C MET A 1 31.12 8.51 8.16
N GLN A 2 30.87 7.74 9.24
CA GLN A 2 29.78 6.75 9.35
C GLN A 2 28.58 7.21 10.21
N ASN A 3 28.55 8.47 10.68
CA ASN A 3 27.56 8.95 11.66
C ASN A 3 26.38 9.78 11.10
N GLN A 4 26.26 9.92 9.77
CA GLN A 4 25.15 10.64 9.14
C GLN A 4 24.14 9.71 8.43
N LEU A 5 24.54 8.49 8.06
CA LEU A 5 23.63 7.49 7.48
C LEU A 5 22.61 6.99 8.53
N SER A 6 23.03 6.79 9.79
CA SER A 6 22.18 6.19 10.82
C SER A 6 21.07 7.09 11.37
N LYS A 7 21.19 8.42 11.29
CA LYS A 7 20.19 9.36 11.82
C LYS A 7 19.07 9.58 10.82
N THR A 8 19.42 9.71 9.54
CA THR A 8 18.49 9.99 8.46
C THR A 8 17.58 8.79 8.18
N ASP A 9 18.12 7.57 8.22
CA ASP A 9 17.36 6.32 8.06
C ASP A 9 16.44 6.01 9.25
N ARG A 10 16.79 6.50 10.45
CA ARG A 10 15.95 6.39 11.66
C ARG A 10 14.82 7.42 11.66
N LEU A 11 15.09 8.66 11.25
CA LEU A 11 14.10 9.74 11.21
C LEU A 11 12.96 9.44 10.24
N SER A 12 13.28 8.97 9.05
CA SER A 12 12.28 8.74 8.00
C SER A 12 11.42 7.49 8.22
N ASN A 13 11.97 6.42 8.81
CA ASN A 13 11.19 5.27 9.27
C ASN A 13 10.23 5.63 10.42
N GLN A 14 10.56 6.64 11.23
CA GLN A 14 9.67 7.13 12.31
C GLN A 14 8.52 7.98 11.79
N ASP A 15 8.69 8.59 10.62
CA ASP A 15 7.73 9.52 10.04
C ASP A 15 6.61 8.84 9.24
N ILE A 16 6.71 7.55 8.90
CA ILE A 16 5.59 6.81 8.32
C ILE A 16 5.00 5.86 9.35
N ARG A 17 3.70 5.97 9.61
CA ARG A 17 3.00 4.97 10.44
C ARG A 17 1.69 4.53 9.83
N LYS A 18 1.39 3.24 10.03
CA LYS A 18 0.08 2.66 9.76
C LYS A 18 -0.91 3.15 10.83
N ARG A 19 -1.90 3.93 10.42
CA ARG A 19 -2.94 4.52 11.27
C ARG A 19 -4.32 4.03 10.84
N VAL A 20 -5.27 4.10 11.76
CA VAL A 20 -6.67 3.79 11.47
C VAL A 20 -7.26 4.95 10.65
N ASN A 21 -7.88 4.63 9.53
CA ASN A 21 -8.71 5.52 8.73
C ASN A 21 -10.11 5.51 9.34
N VAL A 22 -10.48 6.63 9.96
CA VAL A 22 -11.77 6.79 10.65
C VAL A 22 -12.94 6.54 9.71
N LYS A 23 -12.90 7.07 8.48
CA LYS A 23 -13.99 6.88 7.49
C LYS A 23 -14.20 5.41 7.15
N LYS A 24 -13.12 4.68 6.82
CA LYS A 24 -13.19 3.24 6.52
C LYS A 24 -13.62 2.41 7.72
N THR A 25 -13.25 2.86 8.93
CA THR A 25 -13.65 2.21 10.18
C THR A 25 -15.14 2.38 10.43
N ILE A 26 -15.68 3.60 10.25
CA ILE A 26 -17.12 3.86 10.38
C ILE A 26 -17.91 2.97 9.41
N ILE A 27 -17.49 2.88 8.15
CA ILE A 27 -18.15 1.99 7.17
C ILE A 27 -18.12 0.53 7.65
N GLY A 28 -16.99 0.06 8.17
CA GLY A 28 -16.87 -1.31 8.69
C GLY A 28 -17.77 -1.58 9.89
N VAL A 29 -17.90 -0.61 10.79
CA VAL A 29 -18.81 -0.68 11.94
C VAL A 29 -20.26 -0.73 11.47
N LEU A 30 -20.66 0.13 10.52
CA LEU A 30 -22.03 0.15 9.99
C LEU A 30 -22.42 -1.17 9.34
N ILE A 31 -21.56 -1.73 8.48
CA ILE A 31 -21.81 -3.04 7.85
C ILE A 31 -21.95 -4.14 8.90
N LEU A 32 -21.07 -4.14 9.92
CA LEU A 32 -21.11 -5.13 10.98
C LEU A 32 -22.39 -5.02 11.83
N LEU A 33 -22.83 -3.80 12.15
CA LEU A 33 -24.07 -3.58 12.90
C LEU A 33 -25.31 -4.06 12.15
N ILE A 34 -25.39 -3.84 10.84
CA ILE A 34 -26.47 -4.36 9.99
C ILE A 34 -26.49 -5.89 10.01
N GLY A 35 -25.31 -6.52 9.87
CA GLY A 35 -25.23 -7.99 9.95
C GLY A 35 -25.68 -8.52 11.30
N LEU A 36 -25.25 -7.89 12.40
CA LEU A 36 -25.58 -8.30 13.76
C LEU A 36 -27.02 -8.01 14.15
N SER A 37 -27.69 -7.00 13.57
CA SER A 37 -29.09 -6.72 13.86
C SER A 37 -30.02 -7.77 13.28
N HIS A 38 -29.69 -8.31 12.10
CA HIS A 38 -30.49 -9.33 11.40
C HIS A 38 -30.13 -10.78 11.79
N LEU A 39 -28.95 -11.00 12.34
CA LEU A 39 -28.49 -12.36 12.67
C LEU A 39 -29.38 -13.10 13.69
N PRO A 40 -29.87 -12.48 14.79
CA PRO A 40 -30.76 -13.16 15.74
C PRO A 40 -32.09 -13.58 15.11
N GLU A 41 -32.66 -12.70 14.29
CA GLU A 41 -33.89 -12.97 13.54
C GLU A 41 -33.68 -14.12 12.54
N ALA A 42 -32.59 -14.09 11.77
CA ALA A 42 -32.24 -15.16 10.86
C ALA A 42 -32.06 -16.51 11.58
N VAL A 43 -31.46 -16.52 12.77
CA VAL A 43 -31.30 -17.75 13.57
C VAL A 43 -32.66 -18.27 14.05
N LEU A 44 -33.53 -17.40 14.56
CA LEU A 44 -34.85 -17.79 15.05
C LEU A 44 -35.70 -18.40 13.93
N LEU A 45 -35.72 -17.77 12.74
CA LEU A 45 -36.45 -18.29 11.58
C LEU A 45 -35.98 -19.70 11.17
N ASN A 46 -34.69 -20.03 11.32
CA ASN A 46 -34.17 -21.37 11.02
C ASN A 46 -34.45 -22.39 12.13
N ILE A 47 -34.69 -21.95 13.36
CA ILE A 47 -35.16 -22.82 14.45
C ILE A 47 -36.63 -23.17 14.24
N ASP A 48 -37.45 -22.18 13.89
CA ASP A 48 -38.89 -22.36 13.69
C ASP A 48 -39.19 -23.18 12.41
N GLU A 49 -38.51 -22.88 11.31
CA GLU A 49 -38.67 -23.62 10.05
C GLU A 49 -37.39 -23.64 9.21
N ILE A 50 -36.90 -24.85 8.92
CA ILE A 50 -35.77 -25.01 8.00
C ILE A 50 -36.29 -24.97 6.55
N SER A 51 -36.09 -23.84 5.89
CA SER A 51 -36.39 -23.65 4.47
C SER A 51 -35.15 -23.15 3.71
N SER A 52 -35.12 -23.36 2.39
CA SER A 52 -34.02 -22.85 1.55
C SER A 52 -33.89 -21.33 1.64
N GLY A 53 -35.01 -20.61 1.77
CA GLY A 53 -35.04 -19.16 1.96
C GLY A 53 -34.43 -18.73 3.29
N ASN A 54 -34.80 -19.38 4.40
CA ASN A 54 -34.29 -19.07 5.74
C ASN A 54 -32.79 -19.37 5.84
N ILE A 55 -32.33 -20.46 5.23
CA ILE A 55 -30.90 -20.81 5.14
C ILE A 55 -30.15 -19.74 4.33
N LEU A 56 -30.67 -19.31 3.18
CA LEU A 56 -30.04 -18.27 2.36
C LEU A 56 -29.94 -16.94 3.11
N TYR A 57 -30.99 -16.57 3.85
CA TYR A 57 -31.01 -15.36 4.66
C TYR A 57 -29.95 -15.41 5.78
N LEU A 58 -29.84 -16.55 6.49
CA LEU A 58 -28.81 -16.77 7.52
C LEU A 58 -27.39 -16.67 6.95
N ILE A 59 -27.12 -17.34 5.81
CA ILE A 59 -25.83 -17.27 5.13
C ILE A 59 -25.50 -15.82 4.75
N THR A 60 -26.48 -15.08 4.24
CA THR A 60 -26.31 -13.67 3.87
C THR A 60 -25.93 -12.81 5.08
N CYS A 61 -26.58 -12.98 6.23
CA CYS A 61 -26.25 -12.25 7.46
C CYS A 61 -24.84 -12.55 7.95
N ILE A 62 -24.42 -13.83 7.91
CA ILE A 62 -23.06 -14.25 8.28
C ILE A 62 -22.03 -13.63 7.34
N LEU A 63 -22.29 -13.60 6.03
CA LEU A 63 -21.40 -12.98 5.05
C LEU A 63 -21.26 -11.47 5.28
N ILE A 64 -22.35 -10.77 5.58
CA ILE A 64 -22.32 -9.33 5.91
C ILE A 64 -21.45 -9.09 7.16
N CYS A 65 -21.61 -9.90 8.22
CA CYS A 65 -20.77 -9.81 9.42
C CYS A 65 -19.29 -10.05 9.08
N ALA A 66 -19.00 -11.08 8.28
CA ALA A 66 -17.64 -11.40 7.86
C ALA A 66 -17.00 -10.25 7.06
N ILE A 67 -17.76 -9.61 6.17
CA ILE A 67 -17.31 -8.44 5.40
C ILE A 67 -17.01 -7.25 6.33
N GLY A 68 -17.88 -6.97 7.31
CA GLY A 68 -17.65 -5.92 8.31
C GLY A 68 -16.37 -6.15 9.11
N ILE A 69 -16.18 -7.36 9.63
CA ILE A 69 -14.96 -7.76 10.35
C ILE A 69 -13.72 -7.65 9.44
N TYR A 70 -13.82 -8.12 8.19
CA TYR A 70 -12.73 -8.03 7.23
C TYR A 70 -12.34 -6.57 6.97
N GLN A 71 -13.33 -5.68 6.78
CA GLN A 71 -13.08 -4.27 6.55
C GLN A 71 -12.38 -3.63 7.76
N LEU A 72 -12.81 -3.95 8.98
CA LEU A 72 -12.23 -3.44 10.22
C LEU A 72 -10.81 -3.96 10.47
N LYS A 73 -10.53 -5.25 10.22
CA LYS A 73 -9.20 -5.82 10.46
C LYS A 73 -8.19 -5.47 9.38
N PHE A 74 -8.58 -5.54 8.11
CA PHE A 74 -7.63 -5.50 7.00
C PHE A 74 -7.65 -4.18 6.21
N ARG A 75 -8.81 -3.54 6.05
CA ARG A 75 -8.95 -2.35 5.18
C ARG A 75 -9.05 -1.01 5.92
N SER A 76 -9.27 -1.02 7.22
CA SER A 76 -9.38 0.19 8.03
C SER A 76 -8.06 0.94 8.18
N LYS A 77 -6.92 0.31 7.93
CA LYS A 77 -5.60 0.91 8.17
C LYS A 77 -5.00 1.51 6.90
N GLU A 78 -4.36 2.67 7.03
CA GLU A 78 -3.64 3.37 5.96
C GLU A 78 -2.29 3.87 6.45
N MET A 79 -1.31 3.97 5.55
CA MET A 79 -0.01 4.58 5.87
C MET A 79 -0.16 6.10 5.83
N LYS A 80 0.35 6.78 6.86
CA LYS A 80 0.38 8.25 6.93
C LYS A 80 1.77 8.76 7.19
N TYR A 81 2.09 9.88 6.54
CA TYR A 81 3.25 10.69 6.86
C TYR A 81 2.92 11.55 8.08
N LEU A 82 3.65 11.39 9.19
CA LEU A 82 3.35 11.99 10.49
C LEU A 82 3.34 13.52 10.46
N PRO A 83 4.35 14.20 9.88
CA PRO A 83 4.42 15.66 9.92
C PRO A 83 3.21 16.35 9.32
N THR A 84 2.63 15.80 8.25
CA THR A 84 1.51 16.43 7.53
C THR A 84 0.19 15.66 7.63
N LYS A 85 0.20 14.47 8.25
CA LYS A 85 -0.92 13.52 8.32
C LYS A 85 -1.45 13.07 6.95
N SER A 86 -0.68 13.35 5.89
CA SER A 86 -0.98 13.00 4.51
C SER A 86 -0.92 11.50 4.29
N VAL A 87 -1.82 10.97 3.45
CA VAL A 87 -1.87 9.54 3.13
C VAL A 87 -0.71 9.20 2.22
N VAL A 88 0.03 8.14 2.57
CA VAL A 88 1.11 7.58 1.75
C VAL A 88 0.56 6.42 0.95
N LYS A 89 0.79 6.45 -0.37
CA LYS A 89 0.45 5.36 -1.29
C LYS A 89 1.71 4.66 -1.76
N GLU A 90 1.61 3.34 -1.85
CA GLU A 90 2.63 2.48 -2.43
C GLU A 90 2.27 2.19 -3.89
N LYS A 91 3.24 2.30 -4.79
CA LYS A 91 3.12 1.97 -6.21
C LYS A 91 4.34 1.19 -6.64
N ASN A 92 4.10 0.15 -7.45
CA ASN A 92 5.14 -0.78 -7.85
C ASN A 92 5.26 -0.74 -9.38
N TYR A 93 6.48 -0.59 -9.88
CA TYR A 93 6.77 -0.54 -11.32
C TYR A 93 7.78 -1.62 -11.66
N SER A 94 7.44 -2.45 -12.65
CA SER A 94 8.29 -3.57 -13.07
C SER A 94 9.14 -3.22 -14.28
N PHE A 95 10.40 -3.65 -14.26
CA PHE A 95 11.40 -3.37 -15.30
C PHE A 95 12.22 -4.61 -15.62
N ASN A 96 12.80 -4.64 -16.82
CA ASN A 96 13.75 -5.68 -17.22
C ASN A 96 15.05 -5.59 -16.41
N LEU A 97 15.71 -6.74 -16.19
CA LEU A 97 16.99 -6.81 -15.50
C LEU A 97 18.11 -5.97 -16.16
N LYS A 98 18.07 -5.79 -17.49
CA LYS A 98 19.07 -4.97 -18.21
C LYS A 98 19.15 -3.51 -17.74
N TYR A 99 18.10 -3.01 -17.07
CA TYR A 99 18.06 -1.64 -16.54
C TYR A 99 18.53 -1.53 -15.08
N MET A 100 19.05 -2.61 -14.49
CA MET A 100 19.42 -2.66 -13.07
C MET A 100 20.41 -1.56 -12.67
N GLU A 101 21.55 -1.49 -13.36
CA GLU A 101 22.59 -0.50 -13.04
C GLU A 101 22.10 0.93 -13.28
N SER A 102 21.38 1.17 -14.39
CA SER A 102 20.82 2.50 -14.68
C SER A 102 19.80 2.95 -13.64
N LEU A 103 18.91 2.04 -13.20
CA LEU A 103 17.94 2.33 -12.14
C LEU A 103 18.63 2.55 -10.79
N LYS A 104 19.69 1.77 -10.53
CA LYS A 104 20.48 1.88 -9.31
C LYS A 104 21.15 3.25 -9.20
N GLU A 105 21.89 3.63 -10.24
CA GLU A 105 22.56 4.92 -10.33
C GLU A 105 21.57 6.10 -10.26
N MET A 106 20.41 5.98 -10.93
CA MET A 106 19.35 6.97 -10.90
C MET A 106 18.81 7.21 -9.47
N ILE A 107 18.61 6.13 -8.71
CA ILE A 107 18.10 6.20 -7.32
C ILE A 107 19.17 6.75 -6.37
N GLU A 108 20.41 6.27 -6.48
CA GLU A 108 21.51 6.70 -5.61
C GLU A 108 21.89 8.17 -5.84
N SER A 109 21.94 8.61 -7.10
CA SER A 109 22.12 10.03 -7.42
C SER A 109 20.89 10.87 -7.04
N GLY A 110 19.70 10.26 -7.09
CA GLY A 110 18.41 10.93 -6.98
C GLY A 110 18.12 11.85 -8.16
N ASN A 111 18.77 11.62 -9.31
CA ASN A 111 18.53 12.32 -10.55
C ASN A 111 17.65 11.48 -11.48
N PHE A 112 16.35 11.77 -11.49
CA PHE A 112 15.35 11.08 -12.31
C PHE A 112 15.21 11.65 -13.73
N SER A 113 16.04 12.62 -14.12
CA SER A 113 15.91 13.31 -15.42
C SER A 113 16.54 12.54 -16.59
N ASN A 114 17.46 11.59 -16.34
CA ASN A 114 18.22 10.89 -17.40
C ASN A 114 17.59 9.57 -17.88
N SER A 115 16.32 9.30 -17.55
CA SER A 115 15.74 7.97 -17.64
C SER A 115 14.91 7.68 -18.90
N PHE A 116 14.99 8.53 -19.93
CA PHE A 116 14.14 8.46 -21.14
C PHE A 116 14.21 7.13 -21.91
N ASN A 117 15.23 6.30 -21.67
CA ASN A 117 15.42 5.02 -22.35
C ASN A 117 14.94 3.79 -21.55
N ILE A 118 14.43 3.99 -20.33
CA ILE A 118 13.96 2.88 -19.49
C ILE A 118 12.50 2.60 -19.83
N LYS A 119 12.21 1.37 -20.27
CA LYS A 119 10.83 0.94 -20.58
C LYS A 119 10.31 0.04 -19.48
N LYS A 120 9.08 0.29 -19.02
CA LYS A 120 8.34 -0.60 -18.12
C LYS A 120 8.07 -1.92 -18.84
N GLU A 121 8.19 -3.01 -18.10
CA GLU A 121 7.91 -4.35 -18.61
C GLU A 121 6.98 -5.09 -17.64
N LYS A 122 5.88 -5.62 -18.18
CA LYS A 122 4.94 -6.40 -17.37
C LYS A 122 5.59 -7.73 -17.00
N GLY A 123 5.77 -7.99 -15.70
CA GLY A 123 6.45 -9.19 -15.22
C GLY A 123 7.98 -9.11 -15.30
N GLY A 124 8.55 -7.91 -15.45
CA GLY A 124 10.00 -7.73 -15.41
C GLY A 124 10.63 -8.18 -14.08
N ASN A 125 11.90 -8.57 -14.15
CA ASN A 125 12.67 -9.11 -13.02
C ASN A 125 13.11 -8.06 -11.99
N LEU A 126 12.89 -6.77 -12.26
CA LEU A 126 13.12 -5.70 -11.30
C LEU A 126 11.79 -5.08 -10.91
N ARG A 127 11.70 -4.66 -9.64
CA ARG A 127 10.55 -3.94 -9.10
C ARG A 127 11.03 -2.69 -8.38
N LEU A 128 10.59 -1.54 -8.86
CA LEU A 128 10.73 -0.27 -8.18
C LEU A 128 9.49 -0.04 -7.31
N ASP A 129 9.68 -0.07 -6.00
CA ASP A 129 8.64 0.26 -5.03
C ASP A 129 8.77 1.74 -4.67
N VAL A 130 7.67 2.48 -4.83
CA VAL A 130 7.58 3.91 -4.55
C VAL A 130 6.52 4.15 -3.50
N LEU A 131 6.93 4.71 -2.36
CA LEU A 131 6.05 5.28 -1.35
C LEU A 131 5.98 6.79 -1.56
N MET A 132 4.78 7.34 -1.75
CA MET A 132 4.61 8.79 -1.92
C MET A 132 3.39 9.30 -1.17
N SER A 133 3.56 10.41 -0.45
CA SER A 133 2.47 11.11 0.24
C SER A 133 1.60 11.88 -0.75
N ALA A 134 0.30 12.00 -0.46
CA ALA A 134 -0.67 12.69 -1.34
C ALA A 134 -0.36 14.18 -1.55
N ASP A 135 0.24 14.82 -0.53
CA ASP A 135 0.73 16.19 -0.53
C ASP A 135 2.14 16.35 -1.11
N LYS A 136 2.77 15.25 -1.58
CA LYS A 136 4.08 15.24 -2.23
C LYS A 136 5.24 15.81 -1.39
N LYS A 137 5.08 15.85 -0.06
CA LYS A 137 6.13 16.28 0.89
C LYS A 137 7.02 15.13 1.35
N PHE A 138 6.63 13.90 1.05
CA PHE A 138 7.38 12.70 1.36
C PHE A 138 7.34 11.75 0.16
N ALA A 139 8.52 11.26 -0.23
CA ALA A 139 8.63 10.10 -1.09
C ALA A 139 9.82 9.23 -0.67
N ALA A 140 9.68 7.92 -0.85
CA ALA A 140 10.75 6.97 -0.69
C ALA A 140 10.70 5.94 -1.81
N VAL A 141 11.87 5.49 -2.24
CA VAL A 141 12.01 4.54 -3.34
C VAL A 141 12.89 3.38 -2.91
N ARG A 142 12.61 2.20 -3.44
CA ARG A 142 13.42 1.00 -3.24
C ARG A 142 13.46 0.20 -4.54
N LEU A 143 14.62 -0.36 -4.86
CA LEU A 143 14.77 -1.26 -6.00
C LEU A 143 14.93 -2.69 -5.49
N LEU A 144 14.08 -3.57 -5.99
CA LEU A 144 14.10 -5.00 -5.68
C LEU A 144 14.37 -5.80 -6.95
N GLN A 145 15.13 -6.88 -6.82
CA GLN A 145 15.29 -7.88 -7.87
C GLN A 145 14.44 -9.10 -7.51
N PHE A 146 13.66 -9.56 -8.48
CA PHE A 146 13.01 -10.85 -8.44
C PHE A 146 14.04 -11.94 -8.74
N ILE A 147 14.23 -12.80 -7.75
CA ILE A 147 14.82 -14.12 -7.92
C ILE A 147 13.68 -15.15 -7.80
N PRO A 148 13.82 -16.39 -8.30
CA PRO A 148 12.76 -17.39 -8.18
C PRO A 148 12.17 -17.45 -6.76
N TYR A 149 10.87 -17.18 -6.67
CA TYR A 149 10.06 -17.17 -5.45
C TYR A 149 10.37 -16.07 -4.40
N SER A 150 11.25 -15.09 -4.70
CA SER A 150 11.60 -14.05 -3.71
C SER A 150 12.01 -12.71 -4.33
N TYR A 151 11.92 -11.64 -3.53
CA TYR A 151 12.43 -10.31 -3.86
C TYR A 151 13.58 -9.95 -2.93
N ILE A 152 14.75 -9.68 -3.51
CA ILE A 152 15.94 -9.23 -2.76
C ILE A 152 16.12 -7.72 -3.00
N PRO A 153 16.40 -6.92 -1.96
CA PRO A 153 16.73 -5.51 -2.13
C PRO A 153 18.05 -5.35 -2.88
N VAL A 154 18.01 -4.65 -4.02
CA VAL A 154 19.20 -4.18 -4.75
C VAL A 154 19.67 -2.86 -4.14
N ILE A 155 18.71 -2.00 -3.79
CA ILE A 155 18.93 -0.79 -3.00
C ILE A 155 17.88 -0.79 -1.89
N ASP A 156 18.31 -0.46 -0.67
CA ASP A 156 17.41 -0.23 0.45
C ASP A 156 16.52 1.01 0.23
N MET A 157 15.64 1.28 1.19
CA MET A 157 14.71 2.40 1.08
C MET A 157 15.45 3.75 1.13
N GLN A 158 15.46 4.45 0.01
CA GLN A 158 16.03 5.79 -0.14
C GLN A 158 14.95 6.85 -0.03
N TYR A 159 15.19 7.85 0.82
CA TYR A 159 14.24 8.92 1.11
C TYR A 159 14.55 10.16 0.27
N LEU A 160 13.56 10.62 -0.49
CA LEU A 160 13.68 11.78 -1.36
C LEU A 160 13.13 13.03 -0.67
N ARG A 161 13.70 14.18 -1.00
CA ARG A 161 13.28 15.49 -0.49
C ARG A 161 13.03 16.46 -1.64
N ASN A 162 12.04 17.33 -1.43
CA ASN A 162 11.79 18.53 -2.22
C ASN A 162 11.81 18.28 -3.75
N ASP A 163 12.76 18.91 -4.43
CA ASP A 163 13.05 18.88 -5.86
C ASP A 163 13.18 17.46 -6.43
N LYS A 164 13.73 16.51 -5.67
CA LYS A 164 13.83 15.11 -6.11
C LYS A 164 12.46 14.41 -6.20
N ILE A 165 11.49 14.83 -5.40
CA ILE A 165 10.13 14.27 -5.41
C ILE A 165 9.41 14.67 -6.70
N ILE A 166 9.59 15.92 -7.15
CA ILE A 166 9.01 16.43 -8.39
C ILE A 166 9.62 15.69 -9.60
N ALA A 167 10.95 15.53 -9.59
CA ALA A 167 11.65 14.77 -10.64
C ALA A 167 11.17 13.31 -10.70
N LEU A 168 11.03 12.65 -9.54
CA LEU A 168 10.45 11.32 -9.46
C LEU A 168 9.03 11.28 -10.00
N GLU A 169 8.18 12.25 -9.64
CA GLU A 169 6.80 12.28 -10.13
C GLU A 169 6.74 12.34 -11.66
N ASN A 170 7.50 13.26 -12.26
CA ASN A 170 7.58 13.41 -13.71
C ASN A 170 8.06 12.11 -14.38
N PHE A 171 9.07 11.45 -13.80
CA PHE A 171 9.52 10.13 -14.25
C PHE A 171 8.39 9.10 -14.22
N LEU A 172 7.64 9.03 -13.12
CA LEU A 172 6.56 8.05 -12.95
C LEU A 172 5.33 8.33 -13.83
N GLU A 173 5.09 9.58 -14.23
CA GLU A 173 4.01 9.92 -15.15
C GLU A 173 4.17 9.25 -16.51
N HIS A 174 5.41 9.02 -16.96
CA HIS A 174 5.71 8.31 -18.20
C HIS A 174 5.32 6.82 -18.18
N TYR A 175 4.94 6.26 -17.02
CA TYR A 175 4.61 4.84 -16.82
C TYR A 175 3.23 4.57 -16.23
N LYS A 176 2.41 5.63 -16.06
CA LYS A 176 0.99 5.52 -15.74
C LYS A 176 0.25 4.87 -16.91
#